data_AF-A0A497PYJ4-F1
#
_entry.id   AF-A0A497PYJ4-F1
#
_cell.length_a   1.000
_cell.length_b   1.000
_cell.length_c   1.000
_cell.angle_alpha   90.00
_cell.angle_beta   90.00
_cell.angle_gamma   90.00
#
_symmetry.space_group_name_H-M   'P 1'
#
loop_
_entity.id
_entity.type
_entity.pdbx_description
1 polymer ?
#
loop_
_entity_poly.entity_id
_entity_poly.type
_entity_poly.pdbx_seq_one_letter_code
_entity_poly.pdbx_strand_id
1 'polypeptide(L)'
;MYVKIRQDGALGIGRATDGSAEITLGYGEAHMIAAALEKLAQTARSYKQTYHKTTDVGGGNRIDFERLDDGTIHISGDRQTYVCTEEEVRILAEKLKHLPPVSVAPPSDYVKKVAPSDGICLVVTNGGKSIRIRLPEAAILKTSIQSSINSRFYDDPLIMGQRKIQVTRSSDLKWEMRDDTTTVRFTAYEIEALVTGLHNGILDVLMDLVKGFGSDDISDIRVKSLIQRIEQDTFVIFGEAKNAKGLTKDIVKQTKKILGINELADERANRFIDLCCKVYGKMDSKYIEPLFDLLSDAFVAK
;
A
#
# COMPACT_ATOMS: atom_id res chain seq x y z
N MET A 1 2.81 13.60 31.53
CA MET A 1 2.12 12.77 30.50
C MET A 1 3.11 12.18 29.51
N TYR A 2 2.76 11.06 28.89
CA TYR A 2 3.53 10.42 27.80
C TYR A 2 2.83 10.59 26.46
N VAL A 3 3.63 10.51 25.40
CA VAL A 3 3.18 10.34 24.01
C VAL A 3 3.89 9.11 23.47
N LYS A 4 3.16 8.21 22.81
CA LYS A 4 3.75 7.05 22.13
C LYS A 4 3.14 6.83 20.76
N ILE A 5 3.94 6.30 19.84
CA ILE A 5 3.45 5.77 18.57
C ILE A 5 3.00 4.33 18.85
N ARG A 6 1.72 4.06 18.63
CA ARG A 6 1.10 2.76 18.88
C ARG A 6 1.39 1.81 17.71
N GLN A 7 1.20 0.52 17.94
CA GLN A 7 1.35 -0.51 16.90
C GLN A 7 0.36 -0.35 15.73
N ASP A 8 -0.77 0.32 15.97
CA ASP A 8 -1.75 0.65 14.94
C ASP A 8 -1.39 1.91 14.12
N GLY A 9 -0.23 2.52 14.39
CA GLY A 9 0.24 3.74 13.73
C GLY A 9 -0.36 5.04 14.27
N ALA A 10 -1.31 4.97 15.21
CA ALA A 10 -1.85 6.14 15.88
C ALA A 10 -0.87 6.65 16.96
N LEU A 11 -1.02 7.91 17.36
CA LEU A 11 -0.40 8.43 18.57
C LEU A 11 -1.33 8.21 19.75
N GLY A 12 -0.80 7.72 20.86
CA GLY A 12 -1.48 7.63 22.15
C GLY A 12 -0.95 8.68 23.13
N ILE A 13 -1.87 9.42 23.75
CA ILE A 13 -1.58 10.32 24.87
C ILE A 13 -2.11 9.68 26.16
N GLY A 14 -1.25 9.55 27.16
CA GLY A 14 -1.62 8.98 28.45
C GLY A 14 -0.77 9.43 29.64
N ARG A 15 -1.05 8.82 30.79
CA ARG A 15 -0.30 8.99 32.05
C ARG A 15 0.09 7.61 32.58
N ALA A 16 1.36 7.47 32.98
CA ALA A 16 2.06 6.40 33.75
C ALA A 16 1.56 4.94 33.75
N THR A 17 0.26 4.67 33.74
CA THR A 17 -0.37 3.38 33.46
C THR A 17 -0.50 3.17 31.95
N ASP A 18 0.24 2.21 31.41
CA ASP A 18 0.10 1.77 30.01
C ASP A 18 -1.08 0.79 29.88
N GLY A 19 -1.89 0.91 28.81
CA GLY A 19 -2.63 -0.25 28.29
C GLY A 19 -4.13 -0.16 28.01
N SER A 20 -4.89 0.86 28.45
CA SER A 20 -6.32 0.98 28.08
C SER A 20 -6.92 2.38 28.20
N ALA A 21 -6.21 3.32 28.81
CA ALA A 21 -6.61 4.70 28.96
C ALA A 21 -5.66 5.58 28.14
N GLU A 22 -5.92 5.70 26.85
CA GLU A 22 -5.21 6.61 25.95
C GLU A 22 -6.23 7.44 25.18
N ILE A 23 -5.91 8.73 25.02
CA ILE A 23 -6.53 9.54 23.98
C ILE A 23 -5.70 9.33 22.72
N THR A 24 -6.30 8.80 21.66
CA THR A 24 -5.62 8.46 20.41
C THR A 24 -5.90 9.50 19.34
N LEU A 25 -4.89 9.82 18.53
CA LEU A 25 -5.01 10.71 17.37
C LEU A 25 -4.09 10.24 16.24
N GLY A 26 -4.32 10.73 15.02
CA GLY A 26 -3.44 10.48 13.88
C GLY A 26 -2.09 11.21 14.04
N TYR A 27 -1.01 10.66 13.52
CA TYR A 27 0.31 11.30 13.62
C TYR A 27 0.35 12.67 12.93
N GLY A 28 -0.30 12.81 11.76
CA GLY A 28 -0.41 14.08 11.05
C GLY A 28 -1.23 15.15 11.78
N GLU A 29 -2.04 14.76 12.77
CA GLU A 29 -2.86 15.66 13.58
C GLU A 29 -2.06 16.27 14.76
N ALA A 30 -0.91 15.69 15.10
CA ALA A 30 -0.13 16.03 16.29
C ALA A 30 0.27 17.50 16.34
N HIS A 31 0.68 18.07 15.21
CA HIS A 31 1.10 19.47 15.14
C HIS A 31 -0.07 20.44 15.43
N MET A 32 -1.27 20.13 14.93
CA MET A 32 -2.46 20.93 15.21
C MET A 32 -2.87 20.86 16.67
N ILE A 33 -2.80 19.67 17.28
CA ILE A 33 -3.06 19.49 18.72
C ILE A 33 -2.01 20.22 19.56
N ALA A 34 -0.73 20.14 19.19
CA ALA A 34 0.34 20.86 19.87
C ALA A 34 0.07 22.37 19.90
N ALA A 35 -0.30 22.97 18.77
CA ALA A 35 -0.62 24.39 18.67
C ALA A 35 -1.86 24.77 19.52
N ALA A 36 -2.89 23.91 19.56
CA ALA A 36 -4.05 24.13 20.42
C ALA A 36 -3.67 24.14 21.91
N LEU A 37 -2.86 23.17 22.33
CA LEU A 37 -2.37 23.06 23.71
C LEU A 37 -1.49 24.25 24.12
N GLU A 38 -0.60 24.71 23.24
CA GLU A 38 0.20 25.92 23.47
C GLU A 38 -0.70 27.14 23.70
N LYS A 39 -1.71 27.33 22.85
CA LYS A 39 -2.68 28.43 22.96
C LYS A 39 -3.46 28.36 24.28
N LEU A 40 -3.89 27.17 24.70
CA LEU A 40 -4.58 26.96 25.98
C LEU A 40 -3.68 27.29 27.19
N ALA A 41 -2.41 26.91 27.13
CA ALA A 41 -1.45 27.20 28.19
C ALA A 41 -1.05 28.69 28.27
N GLN A 42 -1.34 29.49 27.24
CA GLN A 42 -1.13 30.94 27.21
C GLN A 42 -2.39 31.75 27.53
N THR A 43 -3.58 31.13 27.49
CA THR A 43 -4.85 31.83 27.67
C THR A 43 -5.14 32.04 29.16
N ALA A 44 -5.28 33.28 29.62
CA ALA A 44 -5.48 33.61 31.04
C ALA A 44 -6.93 33.44 31.55
N ARG A 45 -7.89 33.18 30.65
CA ARG A 45 -9.32 33.06 30.96
C ARG A 45 -9.81 31.64 30.69
N SER A 46 -10.97 31.29 31.24
CA SER A 46 -11.66 30.06 30.84
C SER A 46 -11.84 30.00 29.33
N TYR A 47 -11.44 28.88 28.75
CA TYR A 47 -11.43 28.68 27.31
C TYR A 47 -11.66 27.20 27.01
N LYS A 48 -12.51 26.93 26.02
CA LYS A 48 -12.80 25.59 25.56
C LYS A 48 -12.56 25.50 24.06
N GLN A 49 -11.84 24.46 23.66
CA GLN A 49 -11.58 24.14 22.27
C GLN A 49 -11.86 22.66 22.02
N THR A 50 -12.66 22.39 20.99
CA THR A 50 -12.91 21.02 20.52
C THR A 50 -12.14 20.81 19.24
N TYR A 51 -11.32 19.75 19.20
CA TYR A 51 -10.71 19.25 17.99
C TYR A 51 -11.50 18.05 17.46
N HIS A 52 -11.91 18.12 16.20
CA HIS A 52 -12.49 16.98 15.50
C HIS A 52 -11.38 16.20 14.80
N LYS A 53 -11.23 14.93 15.16
CA LYS A 53 -10.25 14.05 14.53
C LYS A 53 -10.62 13.86 13.06
N THR A 54 -9.62 13.95 12.19
CA THR A 54 -9.74 13.59 10.79
C THR A 54 -9.55 12.08 10.58
N THR A 55 -8.93 11.41 11.56
CA THR A 55 -8.75 9.96 11.62
C THR A 55 -9.82 9.25 12.47
N ASP A 56 -10.08 7.99 12.16
CA ASP A 56 -11.04 7.10 12.86
C ASP A 56 -10.43 6.34 14.05
N VAL A 57 -9.32 6.84 14.60
CA VAL A 57 -8.57 6.16 15.66
C VAL A 57 -9.12 6.47 17.05
N GLY A 58 -9.43 5.41 17.80
CA GLY A 58 -9.89 5.48 19.19
C GLY A 58 -11.38 5.20 19.37
N GLY A 59 -11.88 5.51 20.56
CA GLY A 59 -13.28 5.34 20.94
C GLY A 59 -14.20 6.53 20.62
N GLY A 60 -13.64 7.64 20.10
CA GLY A 60 -14.40 8.84 19.72
C GLY A 60 -13.71 9.68 18.65
N ASN A 61 -14.48 10.57 18.01
CA ASN A 61 -14.06 11.42 16.90
C ASN A 61 -13.67 12.86 17.29
N ARG A 62 -13.55 13.14 18.60
CA ARG A 62 -13.19 14.47 19.10
C ARG A 62 -12.28 14.40 20.32
N ILE A 63 -11.50 15.45 20.50
CA ILE A 63 -10.72 15.73 21.70
C ILE A 63 -11.11 17.13 22.18
N ASP A 64 -11.61 17.22 23.40
CA ASP A 64 -12.01 18.46 24.06
C ASP A 64 -10.89 18.91 24.99
N PHE A 65 -10.52 20.18 24.86
CA PHE A 65 -9.57 20.85 25.73
C PHE A 65 -10.28 22.00 26.44
N GLU A 66 -10.26 21.99 27.76
CA GLU A 66 -11.00 22.96 28.57
C GLU A 66 -10.11 23.49 29.68
N ARG A 67 -9.92 24.81 29.71
CA ARG A 67 -9.25 25.51 30.81
C ARG A 67 -10.30 26.07 31.75
N LEU A 68 -10.18 25.76 33.02
CA LEU A 68 -11.01 26.27 34.10
C LEU A 68 -10.42 27.58 34.68
N ASP A 69 -11.25 28.32 35.43
CA ASP A 69 -10.86 29.62 36.00
C ASP A 69 -9.75 29.52 37.07
N ASP A 70 -9.59 28.35 37.68
CA ASP A 70 -8.50 28.05 38.63
C ASP A 70 -7.16 27.72 37.94
N GLY A 71 -7.12 27.73 36.61
CA GLY A 71 -5.94 27.41 35.80
C GLY A 71 -5.76 25.92 35.50
N THR A 72 -6.64 25.05 36.00
CA THR A 72 -6.64 23.62 35.70
C THR A 72 -7.07 23.38 34.25
N ILE A 73 -6.41 22.45 33.54
CA ILE A 73 -6.72 22.11 32.15
C ILE A 73 -7.19 20.65 32.07
N HIS A 74 -8.38 20.46 31.51
CA HIS A 74 -8.95 19.15 31.20
C HIS A 74 -8.71 18.81 29.73
N ILE A 75 -8.18 17.62 29.47
CA ILE A 75 -8.03 17.04 28.14
C ILE A 75 -8.89 15.79 28.09
N SER A 76 -9.95 15.79 27.28
CA SER A 76 -10.93 14.70 27.21
C SER A 76 -11.07 14.15 25.80
N GLY A 77 -10.98 12.83 25.65
CA GLY A 77 -11.11 12.14 24.36
C GLY A 77 -11.16 10.63 24.60
N ASP A 78 -11.73 9.85 23.67
CA ASP A 78 -11.75 8.38 23.77
C ASP A 78 -12.23 7.82 25.12
N ARG A 79 -13.21 8.50 25.75
CA ARG A 79 -13.75 8.18 27.08
C ARG A 79 -12.74 8.31 28.23
N GLN A 80 -11.63 9.01 27.99
CA GLN A 80 -10.64 9.38 28.98
C GLN A 80 -10.67 10.89 29.22
N THR A 81 -10.39 11.28 30.45
CA THR A 81 -10.20 12.68 30.84
C THR A 81 -8.96 12.78 31.70
N TYR A 82 -8.01 13.63 31.30
CA TYR A 82 -6.83 13.96 32.06
C TYR A 82 -6.96 15.37 32.63
N VAL A 83 -6.71 15.49 33.93
CA VAL A 83 -6.62 16.77 34.65
C VAL A 83 -5.15 17.15 34.74
N CYS A 84 -4.77 18.22 34.06
CA CYS A 84 -3.38 18.61 33.83
C CYS A 84 -3.10 20.02 34.38
N THR A 85 -1.87 20.23 34.82
CA THR A 85 -1.34 21.58 35.07
C THR A 85 -0.91 22.24 33.76
N GLU A 86 -0.72 23.56 33.76
CA GLU A 86 -0.16 24.28 32.61
C GLU A 86 1.21 23.74 32.17
N GLU A 87 2.07 23.41 33.14
CA GLU A 87 3.40 22.87 32.88
C GLU A 87 3.32 21.53 32.15
N GLU A 88 2.42 20.63 32.59
CA GLU A 88 2.21 19.35 31.93
C GLU A 88 1.67 19.50 30.50
N VAL A 89 0.81 20.50 30.27
CA VAL A 89 0.27 20.81 28.94
C VAL A 89 1.36 21.35 28.02
N ARG A 90 2.24 22.23 28.51
CA ARG A 90 3.40 22.71 27.72
C ARG A 90 4.35 21.58 27.37
N ILE A 91 4.66 20.71 28.32
CA ILE A 91 5.49 19.52 28.07
C ILE A 91 4.82 18.59 27.04
N LEU A 92 3.51 18.39 27.12
CA LEU A 92 2.79 17.59 26.12
C LEU A 92 2.85 18.23 24.73
N ALA A 93 2.62 19.54 24.64
CA ALA A 93 2.65 20.27 23.38
C ALA A 93 4.04 20.18 22.72
N GLU A 94 5.11 20.40 23.49
CA GLU A 94 6.49 20.25 23.02
C GLU A 94 6.78 18.83 22.51
N LYS A 95 6.32 17.78 23.24
CA LYS A 95 6.45 16.39 22.78
C LYS A 95 5.72 16.11 21.46
N LEU A 96 4.52 16.67 21.28
CA LEU A 96 3.74 16.50 20.04
C LEU A 96 4.31 17.29 18.86
N LYS A 97 4.98 18.42 19.14
CA LYS A 97 5.67 19.25 18.13
C LYS A 97 6.97 18.61 17.65
N HIS A 98 7.65 17.90 18.53
CA HIS A 98 8.95 17.27 18.29
C HIS A 98 8.87 15.73 18.27
N LEU A 99 7.83 15.19 17.64
CA LEU A 99 7.71 13.74 17.47
C LEU A 99 8.86 13.20 16.63
N PRO A 100 9.44 12.05 17.01
CA PRO A 100 10.44 11.40 16.19
C PRO A 100 9.83 10.98 14.86
N PRO A 101 10.53 11.12 13.73
CA PRO A 101 10.01 10.68 12.44
C PRO A 101 9.68 9.19 12.51
N VAL A 102 8.54 8.81 11.92
CA VAL A 102 8.22 7.39 11.73
C VAL A 102 9.19 6.85 10.69
N SER A 103 10.11 5.98 11.12
CA SER A 103 11.02 5.31 10.20
C SER A 103 10.24 4.26 9.41
N VAL A 104 10.17 4.45 8.10
CA VAL A 104 9.59 3.50 7.17
C VAL A 104 10.75 2.74 6.54
N ALA A 105 10.69 1.41 6.54
CA ALA A 105 11.68 0.58 5.85
C ALA A 105 11.71 0.93 4.34
N PRO A 106 12.84 0.78 3.65
CA PRO A 106 12.89 1.02 2.21
C PRO A 106 11.90 0.11 1.45
N PRO A 107 11.40 0.53 0.28
CA PRO A 107 10.45 -0.26 -0.52
C PRO A 107 10.88 -1.72 -0.78
N SER A 108 12.19 -1.95 -0.93
CA SER A 108 12.81 -3.27 -1.14
C SER A 108 12.65 -4.22 0.05
N ASP A 109 12.37 -3.70 1.24
CA ASP A 109 12.16 -4.51 2.43
C ASP A 109 10.74 -5.07 2.46
N TYR A 110 9.77 -4.37 1.89
CA TYR A 110 8.37 -4.82 1.81
C TYR A 110 8.11 -5.73 0.62
N VAL A 111 8.82 -5.57 -0.50
CA VAL A 111 8.68 -6.42 -1.68
C VAL A 111 10.04 -6.86 -2.18
N LYS A 112 10.25 -8.17 -2.21
CA LYS A 112 11.52 -8.79 -2.58
C LYS A 112 11.35 -9.66 -3.82
N LYS A 113 12.24 -9.46 -4.79
CA LYS A 113 12.42 -10.41 -5.90
C LYS A 113 13.04 -11.70 -5.37
N VAL A 114 12.50 -12.83 -5.79
CA VAL A 114 12.98 -14.17 -5.45
C VAL A 114 13.24 -14.98 -6.71
N ALA A 115 14.01 -16.06 -6.57
CA ALA A 115 14.21 -17.01 -7.65
C ALA A 115 12.84 -17.53 -8.14
N PRO A 116 12.54 -17.44 -9.45
CA PRO A 116 11.27 -17.86 -10.00
C PRO A 116 10.97 -19.35 -9.78
N SER A 117 9.76 -19.66 -9.34
CA SER A 117 9.23 -21.02 -9.23
C SER A 117 7.73 -20.98 -9.47
N ASP A 118 7.21 -21.75 -10.42
CA ASP A 118 5.77 -21.84 -10.71
C ASP A 118 5.11 -20.46 -10.94
N GLY A 119 5.78 -19.59 -11.70
CA GLY A 119 5.33 -18.22 -11.98
C GLY A 119 5.48 -17.24 -10.80
N ILE A 120 5.81 -17.72 -9.60
CA ILE A 120 6.07 -16.89 -8.41
C ILE A 120 7.46 -16.29 -8.52
N CYS A 121 7.56 -14.96 -8.48
CA CYS A 121 8.83 -14.24 -8.61
C CYS A 121 9.00 -13.09 -7.59
N LEU A 122 7.95 -12.77 -6.82
CA LEU A 122 7.97 -11.71 -5.82
C LEU A 122 7.42 -12.22 -4.48
N VAL A 123 7.90 -11.62 -3.39
CA VAL A 123 7.42 -11.87 -2.03
C VAL A 123 7.15 -10.55 -1.35
N VAL A 124 5.91 -10.36 -0.92
CA VAL A 124 5.50 -9.23 -0.08
C VAL A 124 5.67 -9.62 1.38
N THR A 125 6.37 -8.84 2.18
CA THR A 125 6.70 -9.18 3.56
C THR A 125 6.49 -7.99 4.50
N ASN A 126 5.93 -8.24 5.68
CA ASN A 126 5.95 -7.32 6.79
C ASN A 126 5.77 -8.06 8.12
N GLY A 127 6.39 -7.60 9.20
CA GLY A 127 6.21 -8.15 10.54
C GLY A 127 6.48 -9.66 10.66
N GLY A 128 7.44 -10.18 9.89
CA GLY A 128 7.79 -11.61 9.86
C GLY A 128 6.82 -12.51 9.08
N LYS A 129 5.81 -11.94 8.42
CA LYS A 129 4.87 -12.67 7.55
C LYS A 129 5.12 -12.32 6.11
N SER A 130 4.87 -13.28 5.21
CA SER A 130 5.15 -13.10 3.79
C SER A 130 4.11 -13.77 2.89
N ILE A 131 3.70 -13.10 1.83
CA ILE A 131 2.85 -13.64 0.77
C ILE A 131 3.67 -13.70 -0.51
N ARG A 132 3.73 -14.89 -1.12
CA ARG A 132 4.41 -15.11 -2.40
C ARG A 132 3.44 -14.83 -3.53
N ILE A 133 3.87 -14.06 -4.53
CA ILE A 133 3.00 -13.61 -5.63
C ILE A 133 3.66 -13.76 -7.00
N ARG A 134 2.81 -13.96 -8.02
CA ARG A 134 3.19 -13.92 -9.44
C ARG A 134 3.34 -12.48 -9.92
N LEU A 135 4.03 -12.28 -11.04
CA LEU A 135 4.24 -10.96 -11.62
C LEU A 135 2.92 -10.22 -11.95
N PRO A 136 1.90 -10.85 -12.59
CA PRO A 136 0.61 -10.21 -12.83
C PRO A 136 -0.16 -9.90 -11.55
N GLU A 137 -0.05 -10.75 -10.53
CA GLU A 137 -0.69 -10.53 -9.22
C GLU A 137 -0.13 -9.27 -8.55
N ALA A 138 1.19 -9.05 -8.63
CA ALA A 138 1.82 -7.83 -8.12
C ALA A 138 1.27 -6.56 -8.80
N ALA A 139 1.02 -6.62 -10.11
CA ALA A 139 0.43 -5.51 -10.85
C ALA A 139 -0.99 -5.18 -10.36
N ILE A 140 -1.85 -6.19 -10.20
CA ILE A 140 -3.22 -5.99 -9.72
C ILE A 140 -3.21 -5.52 -8.26
N LEU A 141 -2.36 -6.09 -7.41
CA LEU A 141 -2.20 -5.69 -6.02
C LEU A 141 -1.77 -4.24 -5.89
N LYS A 142 -0.79 -3.79 -6.69
CA LYS A 142 -0.35 -2.39 -6.71
C LYS A 142 -1.53 -1.47 -6.99
N THR A 143 -2.32 -1.77 -8.03
CA THR A 143 -3.47 -0.95 -8.42
C THR A 143 -4.57 -0.98 -7.35
N SER A 144 -4.90 -2.14 -6.81
CA SER A 144 -5.91 -2.29 -5.73
C SER A 144 -5.53 -1.49 -4.49
N ILE A 145 -4.27 -1.61 -4.03
CA ILE A 145 -3.75 -0.84 -2.90
C ILE A 145 -3.78 0.66 -3.21
N GLN A 146 -3.30 1.08 -4.38
CA GLN A 146 -3.29 2.49 -4.76
C GLN A 146 -4.71 3.09 -4.81
N SER A 147 -5.69 2.34 -5.31
CA SER A 147 -7.10 2.73 -5.29
C SER A 147 -7.68 2.82 -3.89
N SER A 148 -7.22 1.99 -2.95
CA SER A 148 -7.69 1.98 -1.56
C SER A 148 -7.25 3.21 -0.75
N ILE A 149 -6.17 3.92 -1.15
CA ILE A 149 -5.59 5.06 -0.40
C ILE A 149 -6.60 6.21 -0.23
N ASN A 150 -7.51 6.39 -1.18
CA ASN A 150 -8.51 7.46 -1.13
C ASN A 150 -9.88 7.03 -0.55
N SER A 151 -10.00 5.79 -0.05
CA SER A 151 -11.26 5.28 0.49
C SER A 151 -11.19 5.02 2.00
N ARG A 152 -12.23 5.40 2.76
CA ARG A 152 -12.29 5.11 4.21
C ARG A 152 -12.47 3.63 4.54
N PHE A 153 -13.15 2.91 3.65
CA PHE A 153 -13.33 1.46 3.72
C PHE A 153 -13.06 0.90 2.33
N TYR A 154 -12.26 -0.15 2.26
CA TYR A 154 -11.95 -0.82 1.00
C TYR A 154 -11.86 -2.31 1.26
N ASP A 155 -12.53 -3.11 0.44
CA ASP A 155 -12.44 -4.55 0.50
C ASP A 155 -12.51 -5.10 -0.92
N ASP A 156 -11.39 -5.61 -1.40
CA ASP A 156 -11.23 -6.09 -2.77
C ASP A 156 -10.75 -7.55 -2.77
N PRO A 157 -11.67 -8.52 -2.96
CA PRO A 157 -11.31 -9.91 -3.14
C PRO A 157 -10.79 -10.13 -4.57
N LEU A 158 -9.47 -10.13 -4.75
CA LEU A 158 -8.84 -10.43 -6.03
C LEU A 158 -8.87 -11.94 -6.29
N ILE A 159 -9.52 -12.36 -7.37
CA ILE A 159 -9.69 -13.79 -7.71
C ILE A 159 -9.00 -14.06 -9.05
N MET A 160 -7.93 -14.84 -9.02
CA MET A 160 -7.13 -15.22 -10.19
C MET A 160 -7.03 -16.74 -10.21
N GLY A 161 -7.91 -17.37 -11.00
CA GLY A 161 -8.04 -18.83 -11.04
C GLY A 161 -8.47 -19.39 -9.70
N GLN A 162 -7.64 -20.26 -9.13
CA GLN A 162 -7.87 -20.85 -7.80
C GLN A 162 -7.29 -19.99 -6.66
N ARG A 163 -6.45 -19.00 -6.96
CA ARG A 163 -5.86 -18.13 -5.94
C ARG A 163 -6.79 -16.97 -5.64
N LYS A 164 -6.98 -16.72 -4.35
CA LYS A 164 -7.66 -15.53 -3.83
C LYS A 164 -6.69 -14.72 -2.98
N ILE A 165 -6.55 -13.44 -3.31
CA ILE A 165 -5.83 -12.47 -2.48
C ILE A 165 -6.80 -11.35 -2.14
N GLN A 166 -6.98 -11.07 -0.86
CA GLN A 166 -7.87 -10.02 -0.39
C GLN A 166 -7.04 -8.81 0.04
N VAL A 167 -7.39 -7.64 -0.49
CA VAL A 167 -6.86 -6.35 -0.03
C VAL A 167 -7.95 -5.63 0.74
N THR A 168 -7.72 -5.38 2.02
CA THR A 168 -8.69 -4.70 2.88
C THR A 168 -8.04 -3.48 3.53
N ARG A 169 -8.77 -2.37 3.56
CA ARG A 169 -8.51 -1.22 4.42
C ARG A 169 -9.62 -1.11 5.44
N SER A 170 -9.27 -1.33 6.71
CA SER A 170 -10.23 -1.33 7.82
C SER A 170 -10.32 0.00 8.55
N SER A 171 -9.36 0.91 8.34
CA SER A 171 -9.32 2.23 8.95
C SER A 171 -8.40 3.17 8.16
N ASP A 172 -8.29 4.44 8.56
CA ASP A 172 -7.39 5.38 7.89
C ASP A 172 -5.90 5.06 8.02
N LEU A 173 -5.57 4.14 8.93
CA LEU A 173 -4.18 3.78 9.25
C LEU A 173 -3.84 2.33 8.97
N LYS A 174 -4.78 1.49 8.51
CA LYS A 174 -4.59 0.03 8.47
C LYS A 174 -4.97 -0.59 7.14
N TRP A 175 -4.00 -1.26 6.55
CA TRP A 175 -4.14 -2.11 5.39
C TRP A 175 -3.81 -3.55 5.76
N GLU A 176 -4.54 -4.46 5.15
CA GLU A 176 -4.34 -5.88 5.28
C GLU A 176 -4.33 -6.51 3.88
N MET A 177 -3.35 -7.37 3.63
CA MET A 177 -3.30 -8.24 2.48
C MET A 177 -3.33 -9.68 2.98
N ARG A 178 -4.29 -10.45 2.49
CA ARG A 178 -4.55 -11.81 2.96
C ARG A 178 -4.59 -12.77 1.77
N ASP A 179 -3.90 -13.89 1.87
CA ASP A 179 -4.13 -15.06 1.02
C ASP A 179 -4.72 -16.20 1.89
N ASP A 180 -4.89 -17.38 1.30
CA ASP A 180 -5.47 -18.53 2.03
C ASP A 180 -4.61 -19.02 3.21
N THR A 181 -3.33 -18.62 3.26
CA THR A 181 -2.34 -19.15 4.22
C THR A 181 -1.93 -18.14 5.28
N THR A 182 -1.94 -16.85 4.97
CA THR A 182 -1.38 -15.82 5.83
C THR A 182 -1.98 -14.45 5.60
N THR A 183 -1.60 -13.53 6.47
CA THR A 183 -2.11 -12.16 6.50
C THR A 183 -0.97 -11.22 6.83
N VAL A 184 -0.62 -10.37 5.88
CA VAL A 184 0.40 -9.33 6.03
C VAL A 184 -0.31 -7.99 6.25
N ARG A 185 0.17 -7.21 7.23
CA ARG A 185 -0.46 -5.93 7.62
C ARG A 185 0.49 -4.78 7.39
N PHE A 186 -0.09 -3.63 7.06
CA PHE A 186 0.65 -2.40 6.80
C PHE A 186 -0.05 -1.22 7.46
N THR A 187 0.74 -0.27 7.92
CA THR A 187 0.28 1.03 8.42
C THR A 187 0.20 2.06 7.30
N ALA A 188 -0.44 3.21 7.56
CA ALA A 188 -0.45 4.34 6.62
C ALA A 188 0.96 4.82 6.22
N TYR A 189 1.97 4.68 7.08
CA TYR A 189 3.33 5.11 6.76
C TYR A 189 4.04 4.14 5.82
N GLU A 190 3.63 2.87 5.82
CA GLU A 190 4.28 1.82 5.04
C GLU A 190 3.63 1.64 3.67
N ILE A 191 2.38 2.09 3.49
CA ILE A 191 1.59 1.77 2.29
C ILE A 191 2.18 2.36 1.01
N GLU A 192 2.75 3.58 1.07
CA GLU A 192 3.42 4.20 -0.09
C GLU A 192 4.71 3.47 -0.46
N ALA A 193 5.46 3.02 0.56
CA ALA A 193 6.66 2.22 0.36
C ALA A 193 6.31 0.84 -0.20
N LEU A 194 5.20 0.23 0.22
CA LEU A 194 4.68 -1.01 -0.36
C LEU A 194 4.29 -0.83 -1.83
N VAL A 195 3.55 0.23 -2.18
CA VAL A 195 3.18 0.53 -3.59
C VAL A 195 4.42 0.71 -4.45
N THR A 196 5.41 1.45 -3.94
CA THR A 196 6.71 1.62 -4.60
C THR A 196 7.47 0.29 -4.71
N GLY A 197 7.41 -0.55 -3.68
CA GLY A 197 8.06 -1.86 -3.66
C GLY A 197 7.46 -2.81 -4.69
N LEU A 198 6.13 -2.83 -4.84
CA LEU A 198 5.45 -3.61 -5.87
C LEU A 198 5.84 -3.13 -7.27
N HIS A 199 5.91 -1.81 -7.47
CA HIS A 199 6.34 -1.21 -8.73
C HIS A 199 7.78 -1.60 -9.09
N ASN A 200 8.70 -1.42 -8.15
CA ASN A 200 10.11 -1.74 -8.32
C ASN A 200 10.32 -3.26 -8.51
N GLY A 201 9.56 -4.10 -7.81
CA GLY A 201 9.59 -5.54 -8.01
C GLY A 201 9.18 -5.94 -9.44
N ILE A 202 8.12 -5.32 -9.97
CA ILE A 202 7.69 -5.53 -11.36
C ILE A 202 8.80 -5.08 -12.33
N LEU A 203 9.32 -3.87 -12.12
CA LEU A 203 10.42 -3.31 -12.90
C LEU A 203 11.63 -4.25 -12.93
N ASP A 204 12.09 -4.71 -11.77
CA ASP A 204 13.28 -5.54 -11.64
C ASP A 204 13.15 -6.87 -12.38
N VAL A 205 11.98 -7.52 -12.30
CA VAL A 205 11.71 -8.77 -13.02
C VAL A 205 11.69 -8.53 -14.53
N LEU A 206 11.03 -7.46 -15.00
CA LEU A 206 10.99 -7.11 -16.42
C LEU A 206 12.39 -6.76 -16.95
N MET A 207 13.21 -6.08 -16.14
CA MET A 207 14.56 -5.70 -16.53
C MET A 207 15.50 -6.90 -16.60
N ASP A 208 15.33 -7.93 -15.76
CA ASP A 208 16.08 -9.19 -15.89
C ASP A 208 15.81 -9.86 -17.24
N LEU A 209 14.54 -9.90 -17.66
CA LEU A 209 14.17 -10.42 -18.97
C LEU A 209 14.81 -9.62 -20.11
N VAL A 210 14.71 -8.28 -20.06
CA VAL A 210 15.28 -7.40 -21.09
C VAL A 210 16.80 -7.56 -21.18
N LYS A 211 17.49 -7.62 -20.03
CA LYS A 211 18.93 -7.90 -19.97
C LYS A 211 19.25 -9.29 -20.53
N GLY A 212 18.38 -10.28 -20.30
CA GLY A 212 18.50 -11.63 -20.84
C GLY A 212 18.47 -11.69 -22.37
N PHE A 213 17.88 -10.70 -23.06
CA PHE A 213 17.96 -10.62 -24.51
C PHE A 213 19.33 -10.18 -25.02
N GLY A 214 20.18 -9.61 -24.18
CA GLY A 214 21.47 -9.06 -24.59
C GLY A 214 21.34 -7.76 -25.38
N SER A 215 22.50 -7.24 -25.81
CA SER A 215 22.61 -6.04 -26.66
C SER A 215 23.29 -6.35 -27.99
N ASP A 216 23.30 -7.62 -28.39
CA ASP A 216 23.86 -8.11 -29.65
C ASP A 216 22.85 -7.96 -30.79
N ASP A 217 23.30 -8.09 -32.04
CA ASP A 217 22.42 -8.02 -33.23
C ASP A 217 21.30 -9.10 -33.23
N ILE A 218 21.38 -10.06 -32.30
CA ILE A 218 20.44 -11.17 -32.13
C ILE A 218 19.34 -10.82 -31.10
N SER A 219 19.49 -9.75 -30.30
CA SER A 219 18.49 -9.31 -29.31
C SER A 219 17.12 -9.07 -29.94
N ASP A 220 17.10 -8.44 -31.12
CA ASP A 220 15.91 -8.20 -31.93
C ASP A 220 15.17 -9.50 -32.30
N ILE A 221 15.92 -10.56 -32.59
CA ILE A 221 15.38 -11.87 -32.95
C ILE A 221 14.75 -12.52 -31.72
N ARG A 222 15.41 -12.44 -30.56
CA ARG A 222 14.88 -12.99 -29.30
C ARG A 222 13.58 -12.31 -28.88
N VAL A 223 13.52 -10.98 -28.97
CA VAL A 223 12.30 -10.20 -28.69
C VAL A 223 11.17 -10.59 -29.65
N LYS A 224 11.44 -10.63 -30.97
CA LYS A 224 10.44 -11.06 -31.97
C LYS A 224 9.94 -12.47 -31.73
N SER A 225 10.83 -13.40 -31.36
CA SER A 225 10.47 -14.78 -31.05
C SER A 225 9.54 -14.88 -29.83
N LEU A 226 9.84 -14.15 -28.75
CA LEU A 226 8.97 -14.11 -27.57
C LEU A 226 7.59 -13.53 -27.90
N ILE A 227 7.54 -12.43 -28.66
CA ILE A 227 6.28 -11.82 -29.08
C ILE A 227 5.46 -12.79 -29.94
N GLN A 228 6.10 -13.53 -30.85
CA GLN A 228 5.42 -14.52 -31.68
C GLN A 228 4.87 -15.68 -30.86
N ARG A 229 5.60 -16.12 -29.82
CA ARG A 229 5.10 -17.12 -28.87
C ARG A 229 3.87 -16.62 -28.12
N ILE A 230 3.95 -15.40 -27.54
CA ILE A 230 2.81 -14.78 -26.86
C ILE A 230 1.61 -14.66 -27.81
N GLU A 231 1.82 -14.27 -29.07
CA GLU A 231 0.74 -14.20 -30.07
C GLU A 231 0.06 -15.54 -30.29
N GLN A 232 0.84 -16.61 -30.48
CA GLN A 232 0.34 -17.97 -30.69
C GLN A 232 -0.42 -18.47 -29.47
N ASP A 233 0.17 -18.39 -28.28
CA ASP A 233 -0.42 -18.89 -27.04
C ASP A 233 -1.68 -18.09 -26.66
N THR A 234 -1.66 -16.77 -26.85
CA THR A 234 -2.84 -15.92 -26.66
C THR A 234 -3.96 -16.30 -27.63
N PHE A 235 -3.65 -16.60 -28.89
CA PHE A 235 -4.64 -17.05 -29.86
C PHE A 235 -5.26 -18.40 -29.46
N VAL A 236 -4.45 -19.33 -28.94
CA VAL A 236 -4.92 -20.61 -28.40
C VAL A 236 -5.85 -20.38 -27.19
N ILE A 237 -5.48 -19.51 -26.25
CA ILE A 237 -6.29 -19.18 -25.08
C ILE A 237 -7.67 -18.62 -25.48
N PHE A 238 -7.72 -17.73 -26.47
CA PHE A 238 -9.00 -17.18 -26.94
C PHE A 238 -9.81 -18.15 -27.82
N GLY A 239 -9.16 -19.15 -28.42
CA GLY A 239 -9.80 -20.18 -29.25
C GLY A 239 -10.73 -19.60 -30.32
N GLU A 240 -11.97 -20.07 -30.35
CA GLU A 240 -12.99 -19.66 -31.33
C GLU A 240 -13.80 -18.42 -30.91
N ALA A 241 -13.33 -17.63 -29.95
CA ALA A 241 -14.04 -16.40 -29.56
C ALA A 241 -14.20 -15.46 -30.77
N LYS A 242 -15.41 -14.90 -30.96
CA LYS A 242 -15.73 -14.03 -32.11
C LYS A 242 -14.72 -12.89 -32.34
N ASN A 243 -14.13 -12.37 -31.26
CA ASN A 243 -13.17 -11.27 -31.29
C ASN A 243 -11.71 -11.71 -30.98
N ALA A 244 -11.40 -13.02 -31.01
CA ALA A 244 -10.10 -13.57 -30.64
C ALA A 244 -8.94 -12.85 -31.35
N LYS A 245 -9.00 -12.71 -32.68
CA LYS A 245 -7.98 -12.00 -33.46
C LYS A 245 -7.74 -10.55 -32.99
N GLY A 246 -8.81 -9.84 -32.61
CA GLY A 246 -8.71 -8.47 -32.12
C GLY A 246 -8.04 -8.40 -30.76
N LEU A 247 -8.45 -9.29 -29.85
CA LEU A 247 -7.89 -9.40 -28.50
C LEU A 247 -6.42 -9.84 -28.52
N THR A 248 -6.06 -10.85 -29.33
CA THR A 248 -4.68 -11.26 -29.53
C THR A 248 -3.82 -10.11 -30.02
N LYS A 249 -4.26 -9.38 -31.07
CA LYS A 249 -3.51 -8.23 -31.59
C LYS A 249 -3.29 -7.15 -30.55
N ASP A 250 -4.24 -6.94 -29.67
CA ASP A 250 -4.20 -5.94 -28.61
C ASP A 250 -3.19 -6.33 -27.51
N ILE A 251 -3.23 -7.59 -27.03
CA ILE A 251 -2.21 -8.14 -26.11
C ILE A 251 -0.81 -8.06 -26.71
N VAL A 252 -0.66 -8.46 -27.98
CA VAL A 252 0.62 -8.41 -28.71
C VAL A 252 1.12 -6.97 -28.87
N LYS A 253 0.23 -6.01 -29.14
CA LYS A 253 0.58 -4.60 -29.24
C LYS A 253 1.11 -4.05 -27.92
N GLN A 254 0.50 -4.41 -26.79
CA GLN A 254 0.98 -4.00 -25.47
C GLN A 254 2.30 -4.69 -25.12
N THR A 255 2.43 -5.98 -25.41
CA THR A 255 3.67 -6.74 -25.22
C THR A 255 4.84 -6.12 -25.98
N LYS A 256 4.64 -5.73 -27.25
CA LYS A 256 5.65 -5.00 -28.05
C LYS A 256 6.11 -3.72 -27.37
N LYS A 257 5.18 -2.98 -26.77
CA LYS A 257 5.44 -1.75 -26.04
C LYS A 257 6.15 -1.95 -24.71
N ILE A 258 6.07 -3.14 -24.10
CA ILE A 258 6.77 -3.49 -22.86
C ILE A 258 8.19 -3.97 -23.17
N LEU A 259 8.37 -4.72 -24.26
CA LEU A 259 9.65 -5.32 -24.64
C LEU A 259 10.50 -4.42 -25.56
N GLY A 260 9.93 -3.40 -26.20
CA GLY A 260 10.60 -2.55 -27.18
C GLY A 260 11.91 -1.92 -26.67
N ILE A 261 12.96 -1.87 -27.50
CA ILE A 261 14.34 -1.59 -27.05
C ILE A 261 14.55 -0.16 -26.55
N ASN A 262 13.78 0.81 -27.07
CA ASN A 262 13.93 2.23 -26.71
C ASN A 262 13.01 2.68 -25.56
N GLU A 263 12.36 1.75 -24.88
CA GLU A 263 11.41 2.06 -23.81
C GLU A 263 12.12 2.26 -22.48
N LEU A 264 11.81 3.37 -21.81
CA LEU A 264 12.30 3.67 -20.46
C LEU A 264 11.84 2.57 -19.49
N ALA A 265 12.71 2.17 -18.58
CA ALA A 265 12.45 1.07 -17.66
C ALA A 265 11.10 1.25 -16.92
N ASP A 266 10.86 2.44 -16.37
CA ASP A 266 9.64 2.76 -15.64
C ASP A 266 8.37 2.66 -16.51
N GLU A 267 8.45 3.11 -17.77
CA GLU A 267 7.34 2.98 -18.71
C GLU A 267 6.99 1.53 -19.00
N ARG A 268 7.97 0.61 -19.00
CA ARG A 268 7.71 -0.82 -19.18
C ARG A 268 6.88 -1.38 -18.03
N ALA A 269 7.22 -1.03 -16.80
CA ALA A 269 6.48 -1.45 -15.61
C ALA A 269 5.03 -0.91 -15.66
N ASN A 270 4.85 0.38 -15.96
CA ASN A 270 3.52 0.97 -16.09
C ASN A 270 2.68 0.30 -17.18
N ARG A 271 3.25 0.05 -18.37
CA ARG A 271 2.56 -0.63 -19.47
C ARG A 271 2.22 -2.09 -19.15
N PHE A 272 3.08 -2.78 -18.41
CA PHE A 272 2.78 -4.13 -17.93
C PHE A 272 1.64 -4.12 -16.90
N ILE A 273 1.63 -3.16 -15.99
CA ILE A 273 0.53 -2.96 -15.04
C ILE A 273 -0.78 -2.69 -15.78
N ASP A 274 -0.78 -1.79 -16.76
CA ASP A 274 -1.95 -1.48 -17.59
C ASP A 274 -2.47 -2.71 -18.34
N LEU A 275 -1.56 -3.54 -18.86
CA LEU A 275 -1.90 -4.80 -19.51
C LEU A 275 -2.61 -5.76 -18.53
N CYS A 276 -2.04 -5.96 -17.33
CA CYS A 276 -2.63 -6.83 -16.32
C CYS A 276 -4.00 -6.30 -15.86
N CYS A 277 -4.11 -5.01 -15.56
CA CYS A 277 -5.37 -4.37 -15.17
C CYS A 277 -6.44 -4.48 -16.25
N LYS A 278 -6.04 -4.40 -17.52
CA LYS A 278 -6.96 -4.62 -18.65
C LYS A 278 -7.43 -6.08 -18.74
N VAL A 279 -6.52 -7.04 -18.58
CA VAL A 279 -6.89 -8.46 -18.56
C VAL A 279 -7.86 -8.72 -17.40
N TYR A 280 -7.51 -8.29 -16.19
CA TYR A 280 -8.31 -8.52 -15.00
C TYR A 280 -9.67 -7.79 -15.00
N GLY A 281 -9.69 -6.52 -15.39
CA GLY A 281 -10.87 -5.66 -15.28
C GLY A 281 -11.76 -5.60 -16.51
N LYS A 282 -11.31 -6.05 -17.69
CA LYS A 282 -12.07 -5.91 -18.95
C LYS A 282 -12.27 -7.22 -19.72
N MET A 283 -11.56 -8.29 -19.39
CA MET A 283 -11.75 -9.58 -20.06
C MET A 283 -12.71 -10.49 -19.30
N ASP A 284 -13.26 -11.46 -20.01
CA ASP A 284 -14.08 -12.51 -19.40
C ASP A 284 -13.22 -13.31 -18.40
N SER A 285 -13.77 -13.53 -17.21
CA SER A 285 -13.17 -14.28 -16.10
C SER A 285 -12.47 -15.58 -16.51
N LYS A 286 -13.02 -16.30 -17.50
CA LYS A 286 -12.45 -17.57 -17.98
C LYS A 286 -11.08 -17.42 -18.65
N TYR A 287 -10.71 -16.22 -19.09
CA TYR A 287 -9.42 -15.95 -19.72
C TYR A 287 -8.38 -15.37 -18.74
N ILE A 288 -8.79 -14.93 -17.55
CA ILE A 288 -7.90 -14.24 -16.61
C ILE A 288 -6.73 -15.15 -16.22
N GLU A 289 -7.01 -16.34 -15.68
CA GLU A 289 -5.97 -17.24 -15.20
C GLU A 289 -5.04 -17.74 -16.33
N PRO A 290 -5.55 -18.24 -17.47
CA PRO A 290 -4.68 -18.65 -18.56
C PRO A 290 -3.78 -17.53 -19.10
N LEU A 291 -4.29 -16.29 -19.16
CA LEU A 291 -3.49 -15.14 -19.56
C LEU A 291 -2.47 -14.75 -18.49
N PHE A 292 -2.81 -14.86 -17.20
CA PHE A 292 -1.87 -14.58 -16.12
C PHE A 292 -0.75 -15.62 -16.05
N ASP A 293 -1.05 -16.89 -16.32
CA ASP A 293 -0.04 -17.94 -16.48
C ASP A 293 0.88 -17.64 -17.66
N LEU A 294 0.32 -17.33 -18.83
CA LEU A 294 1.10 -16.94 -20.01
C LEU A 294 2.00 -15.73 -19.73
N LEU A 295 1.48 -14.69 -19.07
CA LEU A 295 2.26 -13.49 -18.75
C LEU A 295 3.35 -13.79 -17.72
N SER A 296 3.08 -14.64 -16.73
CA SER A 296 4.08 -15.07 -15.75
C SER A 296 5.20 -15.85 -16.44
N ASP A 297 4.86 -16.79 -17.31
CA ASP A 297 5.84 -17.60 -18.03
C ASP A 297 6.65 -16.81 -19.05
N ALA A 298 6.03 -15.84 -19.71
CA ALA A 298 6.67 -15.07 -20.76
C ALA A 298 7.54 -13.92 -20.24
N PHE A 299 7.13 -13.28 -19.13
CA PHE A 299 7.81 -12.09 -18.61
C PHE A 299 8.78 -12.36 -17.45
N VAL A 300 8.78 -13.57 -16.89
CA VAL A 300 9.69 -13.96 -15.81
C VAL A 300 10.84 -14.77 -16.40
N ALA A 301 12.05 -14.22 -16.34
CA ALA A 301 13.25 -14.94 -16.78
C ALA A 301 13.45 -16.20 -15.91
N LYS A 302 13.73 -17.34 -16.55
CA LYS A 302 14.07 -18.60 -15.86
C LYS A 302 15.54 -18.66 -15.51
#